data_AF-A0A9E2GDQ1-F1
#
_entry.id   AF-A0A9E2GDQ1-F1
#
_cell.length_a   1.000
_cell.length_b   1.000
_cell.length_c   1.000
_cell.angle_alpha   90.00
_cell.angle_beta   90.00
_cell.angle_gamma   90.00
#
_symmetry.space_group_name_H-M   'P 1'
#
loop_
_entity.id
_entity.type
_entity.pdbx_description
1 polymer ?
#
loop_
_entity_poly.entity_id
_entity_poly.type
_entity_poly.pdbx_seq_one_letter_code
_entity_poly.pdbx_strand_id
1 'polypeptide(L)'
;LWIQAASVGEAYLAIELIKNLKPEFPTRVLITTNTKQGLEILERSIIDILKERKEISISVAYFPFDKPSIMKKAVKQVRPKIMILLESELWPGLLYSLKQYGCTIIIINGRITEKSLKRYLVWPSLWYSLRPDKIFAISEKDADRFAKLFGPNNVNVMPNIKFDRIGYNDSMSPKSGPIEKIIAPDTDLIILGSVRREEETAVEKIIIEILKRRPDIVIGLFPKHLQRIKFWENALNRLKIPFILRSNAETHVTPGTIILWDTFGELNFAYSHSKAAFVGGSLAPLGGQNFLEALTSGVIPVIGPSWENFYWVGNEIVKQGLVRIAQDWKQVADTLIEDVKKHSLHEDVRKKALLYLKSHQGGTAQLCSIIKEILNIKYKGLA
;
A
#
# COMPACT_ATOMS: atom_id res chain seq x y z
N LEU A 1 17.91 -19.87 0.47
CA LEU A 1 16.58 -19.28 0.26
C LEU A 1 16.63 -18.41 -1.00
N TRP A 2 15.65 -18.49 -1.90
CA TRP A 2 15.50 -17.56 -3.03
C TRP A 2 14.14 -16.88 -2.93
N ILE A 3 14.13 -15.55 -2.89
CA ILE A 3 12.94 -14.70 -2.86
C ILE A 3 12.84 -13.95 -4.19
N GLN A 4 11.69 -14.02 -4.86
CA GLN A 4 11.38 -13.20 -6.03
C GLN A 4 10.42 -12.08 -5.62
N ALA A 5 10.88 -10.84 -5.84
CA ALA A 5 10.17 -9.60 -5.56
C ALA A 5 10.16 -8.73 -6.81
N ALA A 6 9.22 -8.97 -7.72
CA ALA A 6 9.23 -8.43 -9.08
C ALA A 6 9.11 -6.90 -9.13
N SER A 7 8.40 -6.31 -8.17
CA SER A 7 8.09 -4.87 -8.13
C SER A 7 8.74 -4.15 -6.94
N VAL A 8 8.69 -2.81 -6.95
CA VAL A 8 9.07 -1.97 -5.81
C VAL A 8 8.26 -2.30 -4.56
N GLY A 9 6.96 -2.55 -4.71
CA GLY A 9 6.09 -2.91 -3.58
C GLY A 9 6.54 -4.21 -2.92
N GLU A 10 6.83 -5.22 -3.73
CA GLU A 10 7.32 -6.51 -3.28
C GLU A 10 8.75 -6.44 -2.71
N ALA A 11 9.62 -5.58 -3.27
CA ALA A 11 10.97 -5.38 -2.74
C ALA A 11 10.92 -4.98 -1.26
N TYR A 12 9.99 -4.11 -0.90
CA TYR A 12 9.77 -3.78 0.51
C TYR A 12 9.18 -4.94 1.34
N LEU A 13 8.32 -5.80 0.76
CA LEU A 13 7.83 -6.99 1.46
C LEU A 13 8.98 -7.98 1.74
N ALA A 14 9.89 -8.15 0.78
CA ALA A 14 11.10 -8.95 0.95
C ALA A 14 12.02 -8.37 2.04
N ILE A 15 12.18 -7.04 2.10
CA ILE A 15 12.92 -6.36 3.16
C ILE A 15 12.29 -6.63 4.53
N GLU A 16 10.98 -6.46 4.65
CA GLU A 16 10.24 -6.69 5.90
C GLU A 16 10.40 -8.14 6.37
N LEU A 17 10.29 -9.10 5.45
CA LEU A 17 10.50 -10.51 5.71
C LEU A 17 11.91 -10.78 6.24
N ILE A 18 12.94 -10.25 5.58
CA ILE A 18 14.33 -10.51 5.96
C ILE A 18 14.71 -9.85 7.28
N LYS A 19 14.20 -8.65 7.56
CA LYS A 19 14.37 -7.99 8.86
C LYS A 19 13.86 -8.85 10.02
N ASN A 20 12.74 -9.55 9.82
CA ASN A 20 12.10 -10.34 10.87
C ASN A 20 12.49 -11.83 10.87
N LEU A 21 13.02 -12.37 9.77
CA LEU A 21 13.40 -13.77 9.66
C LEU A 21 14.66 -14.05 10.48
N LYS A 22 14.55 -14.77 11.60
CA LYS A 22 15.70 -15.21 12.44
C LYS A 22 15.96 -16.72 12.28
N PRO A 23 16.78 -17.16 11.31
CA PRO A 23 17.04 -18.57 11.09
C PRO A 23 17.93 -19.16 12.21
N GLU A 24 17.78 -20.44 12.51
CA GLU A 24 18.63 -21.16 13.48
C GLU A 24 20.02 -21.49 12.92
N PHE A 25 20.17 -21.51 11.61
CA PHE A 25 21.40 -21.88 10.90
C PHE A 25 21.84 -20.77 9.94
N PRO A 26 23.15 -20.65 9.64
CA PRO A 26 23.66 -19.75 8.62
C PRO A 26 22.92 -19.93 7.29
N THR A 27 22.21 -18.89 6.85
CA THR A 27 21.29 -18.96 5.72
C THR A 27 21.71 -18.01 4.61
N ARG A 28 21.96 -18.56 3.42
CA ARG A 28 22.19 -17.77 2.20
C ARG A 28 20.86 -17.41 1.55
N VAL A 29 20.68 -16.13 1.26
CA VAL A 29 19.47 -15.55 0.67
C VAL A 29 19.83 -14.88 -0.66
N LEU A 30 19.16 -15.28 -1.73
CA LEU A 30 19.12 -14.55 -2.98
C LEU A 30 17.78 -13.83 -3.08
N ILE A 31 17.80 -12.52 -3.32
CA ILE A 31 16.61 -11.74 -3.63
C ILE A 31 16.71 -11.27 -5.08
N THR A 32 15.70 -11.55 -5.89
CA THR A 32 15.64 -11.10 -7.28
C THR A 32 14.48 -10.15 -7.52
N THR A 33 14.65 -9.23 -8.47
CA THR A 33 13.62 -8.27 -8.88
C THR A 33 13.67 -7.99 -10.37
N ASN A 34 12.59 -7.46 -10.94
CA ASN A 34 12.51 -7.13 -12.37
C ASN A 34 12.70 -5.64 -12.63
N THR A 35 12.71 -4.81 -11.57
CA THR A 35 12.72 -3.35 -11.69
C THR A 35 14.01 -2.74 -11.16
N LYS A 36 14.50 -1.71 -11.84
CA LYS A 36 15.67 -0.94 -11.39
C LYS A 36 15.44 -0.32 -10.01
N GLN A 37 14.26 0.28 -9.79
CA GLN A 37 13.94 0.88 -8.50
C GLN A 37 13.85 -0.17 -7.38
N GLY A 38 13.30 -1.36 -7.66
CA GLY A 38 13.28 -2.47 -6.71
C GLY A 38 14.70 -2.89 -6.32
N LEU A 39 15.62 -2.96 -7.28
CA LEU A 39 17.02 -3.31 -7.04
C LEU A 39 17.71 -2.28 -6.15
N GLU A 40 17.59 -0.99 -6.50
CA GLU A 40 18.18 0.11 -5.72
C GLU A 40 17.68 0.14 -4.26
N ILE A 41 16.39 -0.12 -4.05
CA ILE A 41 15.79 -0.18 -2.71
C ILE A 41 16.36 -1.36 -1.91
N LEU A 42 16.49 -2.53 -2.54
CA LEU A 42 17.03 -3.73 -1.91
C LEU A 42 18.51 -3.51 -1.53
N GLU A 43 19.33 -3.05 -2.47
CA GLU A 43 20.76 -2.80 -2.25
C GLU A 43 21.00 -1.82 -1.10
N ARG A 44 20.26 -0.71 -1.06
CA ARG A 44 20.35 0.26 0.04
C ARG A 44 19.94 -0.34 1.38
N SER A 45 18.81 -1.05 1.41
CA SER A 45 18.24 -1.56 2.67
C SER A 45 19.04 -2.73 3.26
N ILE A 46 19.69 -3.54 2.42
CA ILE A 46 20.46 -4.71 2.85
C ILE A 46 21.74 -4.33 3.60
N ILE A 47 22.35 -3.19 3.26
CA ILE A 47 23.54 -2.69 3.97
C ILE A 47 23.27 -2.56 5.46
N ASP A 48 22.11 -2.00 5.83
CA ASP A 48 21.75 -1.82 7.24
C ASP A 48 21.35 -3.14 7.90
N ILE A 49 20.63 -4.01 7.17
CA ILE A 49 20.26 -5.34 7.68
C ILE A 49 21.50 -6.18 8.00
N LEU A 50 22.51 -6.20 7.12
CA LEU A 50 23.70 -7.03 7.30
C LEU A 50 24.60 -6.55 8.45
N LYS A 51 24.54 -5.27 8.83
CA LYS A 51 25.24 -4.77 10.04
C LYS A 51 24.69 -5.45 11.30
N GLU A 52 23.39 -5.70 11.34
CA GLU A 52 22.70 -6.24 12.50
C GLU A 52 22.60 -7.77 12.50
N ARG A 53 22.73 -8.42 11.32
CA ARG A 53 22.37 -9.84 11.12
C ARG A 53 23.52 -10.65 10.52
N LYS A 54 24.36 -11.25 11.37
CA LYS A 54 25.53 -12.04 10.96
C LYS A 54 25.18 -13.44 10.45
N GLU A 55 24.01 -13.96 10.83
CA GLU A 55 23.56 -15.31 10.46
C GLU A 55 22.95 -15.41 9.05
N ILE A 56 22.80 -14.28 8.34
CA ILE A 56 22.24 -14.23 6.99
C ILE A 56 23.25 -13.62 6.02
N SER A 57 23.51 -14.31 4.91
CA SER A 57 24.26 -13.75 3.77
C SER A 57 23.28 -13.41 2.66
N ILE A 58 23.21 -12.15 2.24
CA ILE A 58 22.22 -11.68 1.26
C ILE A 58 22.93 -11.28 -0.04
N SER A 59 22.37 -11.70 -1.17
CA SER A 59 22.74 -11.22 -2.50
C SER A 59 21.49 -10.73 -3.23
N VAL A 60 21.63 -9.66 -4.01
CA VAL A 60 20.56 -9.13 -4.84
C VAL A 60 20.95 -9.20 -6.31
N ALA A 61 19.99 -9.51 -7.17
CA ALA A 61 20.20 -9.53 -8.61
C ALA A 61 18.91 -9.24 -9.37
N TYR A 62 19.03 -9.03 -10.69
CA TYR A 62 17.86 -9.07 -11.56
C TYR A 62 17.33 -10.50 -11.71
N PHE A 63 16.02 -10.63 -11.83
CA PHE A 63 15.38 -11.90 -12.15
C PHE A 63 15.73 -12.30 -13.60
N PRO A 64 16.16 -13.56 -13.85
CA PRO A 64 16.41 -14.03 -15.21
C PRO A 64 15.13 -14.05 -16.04
N PHE A 65 15.25 -13.98 -17.37
CA PHE A 65 14.10 -14.20 -18.26
C PHE A 65 13.57 -15.63 -18.10
N ASP A 66 12.24 -15.78 -18.06
CA ASP A 66 11.54 -17.05 -17.81
C ASP A 66 11.52 -18.00 -19.02
N LYS A 67 12.69 -18.23 -19.59
CA LYS A 67 12.92 -19.26 -20.60
C LYS A 67 13.35 -20.55 -19.90
N PRO A 68 12.76 -21.73 -20.20
CA PRO A 68 13.09 -22.98 -19.52
C PRO A 68 14.60 -23.30 -19.45
N SER A 69 15.35 -23.03 -20.53
CA SER A 69 16.80 -23.28 -20.54
C SER A 69 17.60 -22.30 -19.67
N ILE A 70 17.15 -21.05 -19.53
CA ILE A 70 17.76 -20.04 -18.67
C ILE A 70 17.43 -20.37 -17.21
N MET A 71 16.17 -20.66 -16.90
CA MET A 71 15.74 -21.01 -15.54
C MET A 71 16.37 -22.31 -15.05
N LYS A 72 16.56 -23.31 -15.92
CA LYS A 72 17.31 -24.52 -15.56
C LYS A 72 18.74 -24.19 -15.15
N LYS A 73 19.43 -23.29 -15.87
CA LYS A 73 20.79 -22.83 -15.51
C LYS A 73 20.79 -22.04 -14.20
N ALA A 74 19.86 -21.10 -14.04
CA ALA A 74 19.74 -20.28 -12.85
C ALA A 74 19.46 -21.12 -11.59
N VAL A 75 18.44 -21.99 -11.63
CA VAL A 75 18.09 -22.90 -10.53
C VAL A 75 19.25 -23.85 -10.21
N LYS A 76 19.95 -24.38 -11.23
CA LYS A 76 21.13 -25.24 -11.02
C LYS A 76 22.29 -24.49 -10.34
N GLN A 77 22.48 -23.21 -10.64
CA GLN A 77 23.53 -22.38 -10.06
C GLN A 77 23.19 -21.94 -8.64
N VAL A 78 21.94 -21.51 -8.41
CA VAL A 78 21.47 -21.02 -7.10
C VAL A 78 21.25 -22.17 -6.11
N ARG A 79 20.79 -23.34 -6.61
CA ARG A 79 20.42 -24.53 -5.82
C ARG A 79 19.51 -24.18 -4.63
N PRO A 80 18.38 -23.47 -4.85
CA PRO A 80 17.51 -23.07 -3.77
C PRO A 80 16.91 -24.28 -3.07
N LYS A 81 16.90 -24.28 -1.74
CA LYS A 81 16.12 -25.24 -0.94
C LYS A 81 14.65 -24.83 -0.81
N ILE A 82 14.42 -23.51 -0.81
CA ILE A 82 13.11 -22.87 -0.71
C ILE A 82 13.08 -21.72 -1.72
N MET A 83 12.01 -21.64 -2.49
CA MET A 83 11.61 -20.51 -3.32
C MET A 83 10.41 -19.80 -2.69
N ILE A 84 10.51 -18.49 -2.56
CA ILE A 84 9.41 -17.62 -2.12
C ILE A 84 9.01 -16.71 -3.28
N LEU A 85 7.75 -16.80 -3.69
CA LEU A 85 7.13 -15.95 -4.68
C LEU A 85 6.19 -14.98 -3.95
N LEU A 86 6.43 -13.68 -4.10
CA LEU A 86 5.56 -12.65 -3.53
C LEU A 86 4.37 -12.38 -4.46
N GLU A 87 3.19 -12.22 -3.86
CA GLU A 87 1.94 -11.94 -4.57
C GLU A 87 1.58 -12.99 -5.65
N SER A 88 1.61 -12.66 -6.94
CA SER A 88 1.20 -13.54 -8.04
C SER A 88 2.25 -13.71 -9.13
N GLU A 89 3.50 -13.95 -8.72
CA GLU A 89 4.64 -14.17 -9.61
C GLU A 89 4.68 -15.61 -10.17
N LEU A 90 3.68 -15.97 -10.99
CA LEU A 90 3.57 -17.29 -11.61
C LEU A 90 4.38 -17.39 -12.92
N TRP A 91 5.60 -17.91 -12.80
CA TRP A 91 6.56 -18.08 -13.90
C TRP A 91 6.72 -19.56 -14.28
N PRO A 92 6.15 -20.05 -15.40
CA PRO A 92 6.13 -21.47 -15.70
C PRO A 92 7.52 -22.08 -15.91
N GLY A 93 8.47 -21.35 -16.51
CA GLY A 93 9.84 -21.84 -16.71
C GLY A 93 10.59 -22.04 -15.40
N LEU A 94 10.41 -21.11 -14.47
CA LEU A 94 10.94 -21.15 -13.11
C LEU A 94 10.29 -22.30 -12.32
N LEU A 95 8.95 -22.35 -12.25
CA LEU A 95 8.21 -23.36 -11.48
C LEU A 95 8.58 -24.78 -11.94
N TYR A 96 8.65 -24.99 -13.26
CA TYR A 96 9.10 -26.24 -13.86
C TYR A 96 10.51 -26.60 -13.40
N SER A 97 11.45 -25.66 -13.51
CA SER A 97 12.84 -25.88 -13.12
C SER A 97 12.96 -26.16 -11.62
N LEU A 98 12.28 -25.43 -10.75
CA LEU A 98 12.33 -25.62 -9.30
C LEU A 98 11.84 -27.02 -8.88
N LYS A 99 10.77 -27.52 -9.49
CA LYS A 99 10.26 -28.88 -9.25
C LYS A 99 11.27 -29.96 -9.63
N GLN A 100 11.94 -29.81 -10.77
CA GLN A 100 12.97 -30.76 -11.22
C GLN A 100 14.17 -30.84 -10.26
N TYR A 101 14.43 -29.79 -9.48
CA TYR A 101 15.51 -29.75 -8.49
C TYR A 101 15.04 -29.99 -7.04
N GLY A 102 13.78 -30.39 -6.82
CA GLY A 102 13.24 -30.69 -5.49
C GLY A 102 13.20 -29.48 -4.56
N CYS A 103 13.10 -28.26 -5.11
CA CYS A 103 12.95 -27.03 -4.33
C CYS A 103 11.52 -26.92 -3.80
N THR A 104 11.37 -26.52 -2.53
CA THR A 104 10.06 -26.22 -1.94
C THR A 104 9.60 -24.83 -2.40
N ILE A 105 8.46 -24.75 -3.08
CA ILE A 105 7.92 -23.54 -3.68
C ILE A 105 6.78 -23.00 -2.81
N ILE A 106 6.88 -21.74 -2.38
CA ILE A 106 5.90 -21.09 -1.52
C ILE A 106 5.45 -19.79 -2.17
N ILE A 107 4.14 -19.62 -2.33
CA ILE A 107 3.54 -18.32 -2.65
C ILE A 107 3.12 -17.66 -1.34
N ILE A 108 3.49 -16.39 -1.17
CA ILE A 108 3.18 -15.61 0.02
C ILE A 108 2.54 -14.29 -0.35
N ASN A 109 1.73 -13.74 0.57
CA ASN A 109 0.95 -12.55 0.30
C ASN A 109 0.15 -12.66 -1.01
N GLY A 110 -0.32 -13.88 -1.30
CA GLY A 110 -0.87 -14.27 -2.59
C GLY A 110 -2.15 -13.52 -2.90
N ARG A 111 -2.21 -12.88 -4.07
CA ARG A 111 -3.39 -12.15 -4.55
C ARG A 111 -3.58 -12.37 -6.04
N ILE A 112 -4.71 -12.94 -6.44
CA ILE A 112 -4.99 -13.22 -7.85
C ILE A 112 -6.34 -12.62 -8.23
N THR A 113 -6.34 -11.81 -9.29
CA THR A 113 -7.59 -11.22 -9.80
C THR A 113 -8.38 -12.23 -10.62
N GLU A 114 -9.69 -12.04 -10.70
CA GLU A 114 -10.57 -12.88 -11.54
C GLU A 114 -10.12 -12.88 -13.01
N LYS A 115 -9.66 -11.73 -13.51
CA LYS A 115 -9.12 -11.59 -14.87
C LYS A 115 -7.86 -12.42 -15.08
N SER A 116 -6.95 -12.45 -14.11
CA SER A 116 -5.75 -13.29 -14.18
C SER A 116 -6.09 -14.77 -14.08
N LEU A 117 -6.99 -15.16 -13.17
CA LEU A 117 -7.44 -16.54 -13.04
C LEU A 117 -8.00 -17.08 -14.36
N LYS A 118 -8.89 -16.33 -15.03
CA LYS A 118 -9.45 -16.72 -16.34
C LYS A 118 -8.37 -17.00 -17.38
N ARG A 119 -7.27 -16.23 -17.39
CA ARG A 119 -6.14 -16.46 -18.31
C ARG A 119 -5.36 -17.72 -17.97
N TYR A 120 -5.14 -18.00 -16.69
CA TYR A 120 -4.44 -19.22 -16.29
C TYR A 120 -5.28 -20.48 -16.53
N LEU A 121 -6.60 -20.40 -16.33
CA LEU A 121 -7.53 -21.50 -16.60
C LEU A 121 -7.69 -21.85 -18.08
N VAL A 122 -7.01 -21.15 -19.00
CA VAL A 122 -6.87 -21.60 -20.39
C VAL A 122 -6.09 -22.92 -20.45
N TRP A 123 -5.08 -23.11 -19.59
CA TRP A 123 -4.26 -24.34 -19.50
C TRP A 123 -4.20 -24.89 -18.06
N PRO A 124 -5.33 -25.39 -17.52
CA PRO A 124 -5.43 -25.75 -16.10
C PRO A 124 -4.49 -26.92 -15.72
N SER A 125 -4.35 -27.93 -16.60
CA SER A 125 -3.47 -29.08 -16.36
C SER A 125 -1.99 -28.68 -16.25
N LEU A 126 -1.56 -27.68 -17.03
CA LEU A 126 -0.20 -27.15 -16.93
C LEU A 126 0.03 -26.55 -15.55
N TRP A 127 -0.84 -25.64 -15.11
CA TRP A 127 -0.67 -24.96 -13.83
C TRP A 127 -0.80 -25.92 -12.65
N TYR A 128 -1.73 -26.88 -12.71
CA TYR A 128 -1.83 -27.93 -11.71
C TYR A 128 -0.54 -28.75 -11.59
N SER A 129 0.10 -29.10 -12.72
CA SER A 129 1.39 -29.81 -12.71
C SER A 129 2.53 -28.97 -12.11
N LEU A 130 2.43 -27.64 -12.24
CA LEU A 130 3.39 -26.65 -11.74
C LEU A 130 3.04 -26.09 -10.34
N ARG A 131 2.07 -26.70 -9.64
CA ARG A 131 1.55 -26.18 -8.37
C ARG A 131 2.65 -25.92 -7.32
N PRO A 132 2.60 -24.78 -6.61
CA PRO A 132 3.41 -24.57 -5.40
C PRO A 132 3.15 -25.64 -4.33
N ASP A 133 4.09 -25.82 -3.41
CA ASP A 133 3.95 -26.72 -2.28
C ASP A 133 3.09 -26.11 -1.16
N LYS A 134 3.14 -24.78 -0.99
CA LYS A 134 2.29 -24.03 -0.06
C LYS A 134 1.91 -22.68 -0.66
N ILE A 135 0.68 -22.24 -0.42
CA ILE A 135 0.15 -20.95 -0.85
C ILE A 135 -0.46 -20.26 0.36
N PHE A 136 -0.07 -19.01 0.60
CA PHE A 136 -0.62 -18.16 1.64
C PHE A 136 -1.24 -16.91 0.99
N ALA A 137 -2.56 -16.94 0.82
CA ALA A 137 -3.34 -15.89 0.19
C ALA A 137 -3.78 -14.82 1.19
N ILE A 138 -4.00 -13.59 0.73
CA ILE A 138 -4.37 -12.46 1.60
C ILE A 138 -5.86 -12.40 1.94
N SER A 139 -6.69 -13.25 1.33
CA SER A 139 -8.12 -13.33 1.58
C SER A 139 -8.68 -14.69 1.19
N GLU A 140 -9.83 -15.06 1.74
CA GLU A 140 -10.56 -16.28 1.34
C GLU A 140 -10.86 -16.29 -0.17
N LYS A 141 -11.23 -15.13 -0.74
CA LYS A 141 -11.49 -15.03 -2.19
C LYS A 141 -10.24 -15.30 -3.02
N ASP A 142 -9.07 -14.86 -2.57
CA ASP A 142 -7.81 -15.16 -3.24
C ASP A 142 -7.42 -16.63 -3.05
N ALA A 143 -7.64 -17.20 -1.86
CA ALA A 143 -7.44 -18.61 -1.57
C ALA A 143 -8.31 -19.49 -2.49
N ASP A 144 -9.60 -19.20 -2.63
CA ASP A 144 -10.52 -19.90 -3.53
C ASP A 144 -10.03 -19.88 -4.98
N ARG A 145 -9.50 -18.74 -5.43
CA ARG A 145 -8.96 -18.61 -6.79
C ARG A 145 -7.68 -19.41 -6.98
N PHE A 146 -6.78 -19.43 -6.01
CA PHE A 146 -5.61 -20.31 -6.05
C PHE A 146 -6.01 -21.79 -6.01
N ALA A 147 -7.01 -22.15 -5.19
CA ALA A 147 -7.53 -23.50 -5.09
C ALA A 147 -8.13 -23.98 -6.41
N LYS A 148 -8.84 -23.12 -7.14
CA LYS A 148 -9.32 -23.41 -8.51
C LYS A 148 -8.19 -23.69 -9.50
N LEU A 149 -7.01 -23.08 -9.31
CA LEU A 149 -5.88 -23.23 -10.24
C LEU A 149 -4.95 -24.41 -9.89
N PHE A 150 -4.69 -24.64 -8.60
CA PHE A 150 -3.67 -25.57 -8.11
C PHE A 150 -4.23 -26.75 -7.31
N GLY A 151 -5.54 -26.76 -7.06
CA GLY A 151 -6.20 -27.65 -6.11
C GLY A 151 -6.28 -27.01 -4.71
N PRO A 152 -7.25 -27.45 -3.88
CA PRO A 152 -7.49 -26.86 -2.56
C PRO A 152 -6.41 -27.23 -1.54
N ASN A 153 -5.70 -28.33 -1.77
CA ASN A 153 -4.67 -28.81 -0.86
C ASN A 153 -3.49 -27.82 -0.84
N ASN A 154 -3.09 -27.41 0.36
CA ASN A 154 -1.97 -26.50 0.64
C ASN A 154 -2.23 -25.00 0.37
N VAL A 155 -3.49 -24.59 0.19
CA VAL A 155 -3.87 -23.17 0.17
C VAL A 155 -4.35 -22.76 1.56
N ASN A 156 -3.75 -21.71 2.11
CA ASN A 156 -4.09 -21.15 3.40
C ASN A 156 -4.26 -19.63 3.26
N VAL A 157 -4.97 -19.02 4.22
CA VAL A 157 -5.05 -17.56 4.33
C VAL A 157 -4.00 -17.06 5.32
N MET A 158 -3.45 -15.88 5.04
CA MET A 158 -2.58 -15.14 5.95
C MET A 158 -2.98 -13.67 6.01
N PRO A 159 -2.66 -12.95 7.10
CA PRO A 159 -2.76 -11.50 7.12
C PRO A 159 -1.85 -10.88 6.05
N ASN A 160 -2.29 -9.78 5.44
CA ASN A 160 -1.53 -9.12 4.40
C ASN A 160 -0.34 -8.36 5.01
N ILE A 161 0.87 -8.67 4.55
CA ILE A 161 2.13 -8.07 5.03
C ILE A 161 2.14 -6.55 4.85
N LYS A 162 1.33 -6.00 3.93
CA LYS A 162 1.18 -4.54 3.78
C LYS A 162 0.70 -3.86 5.06
N PHE A 163 -0.07 -4.54 5.92
CA PHE A 163 -0.49 -4.01 7.22
C PHE A 163 0.66 -3.91 8.23
N ASP A 164 1.62 -4.83 8.19
CA ASP A 164 2.79 -4.81 9.10
C ASP A 164 3.69 -3.60 8.81
N ARG A 165 3.65 -3.12 7.57
CA ARG A 165 4.42 -1.96 7.10
C ARG A 165 3.76 -0.61 7.36
N ILE A 166 2.49 -0.59 7.73
CA ILE A 166 1.84 0.65 8.17
C ILE A 166 2.41 0.94 9.56
N GLY A 167 3.56 1.62 9.57
CA GLY A 167 4.34 1.84 10.77
C GLY A 167 3.53 2.57 11.82
N TYR A 168 3.49 1.98 13.01
CA TYR A 168 3.35 2.66 14.29
C TYR A 168 4.58 3.55 14.53
N ASN A 169 4.84 4.52 13.66
CA ASN A 169 5.85 5.51 13.99
C ASN A 169 5.22 6.45 15.02
N ASP A 170 5.94 6.72 16.11
CA ASP A 170 5.69 7.81 17.07
C ASP A 170 5.48 9.19 16.42
N SER A 171 5.70 9.31 15.11
CA SER A 171 5.23 10.40 14.26
C SER A 171 3.70 10.49 14.10
N MET A 172 2.94 9.53 14.66
CA MET A 172 1.49 9.65 14.83
C MET A 172 1.07 10.61 15.94
N SER A 173 2.02 11.07 16.76
CA SER A 173 1.87 12.35 17.45
C SER A 173 2.34 13.46 16.48
N PRO A 174 1.48 14.39 16.04
CA PRO A 174 1.97 15.58 15.37
C PRO A 174 2.82 16.36 16.38
N LYS A 175 4.14 16.17 16.34
CA LYS A 175 5.06 17.18 16.85
C LYS A 175 4.87 18.39 15.93
N SER A 176 4.31 19.46 16.47
CA SER A 176 4.13 20.80 15.88
C SER A 176 4.62 20.92 14.42
N GLY A 177 3.68 20.88 13.48
CA GLY A 177 3.97 21.05 12.06
C GLY A 177 3.96 22.53 11.66
N PRO A 178 4.50 22.89 10.48
CA PRO A 178 4.44 24.28 10.00
C PRO A 178 2.99 24.76 9.74
N ILE A 179 2.01 23.85 9.77
CA ILE A 179 0.60 24.14 9.58
C ILE A 179 -0.03 24.95 10.73
N GLU A 180 0.46 24.80 11.97
CA GLU A 180 -0.04 25.55 13.14
C GLU A 180 0.21 27.06 13.01
N LYS A 181 1.19 27.46 12.18
CA LYS A 181 1.48 28.87 11.91
C LYS A 181 0.51 29.51 10.93
N ILE A 182 -0.20 28.70 10.15
CA ILE A 182 -1.04 29.14 9.03
C ILE A 182 -2.52 28.80 9.22
N ILE A 183 -2.87 27.87 10.11
CA ILE A 183 -4.24 27.52 10.47
C ILE A 183 -4.45 27.80 11.95
N ALA A 184 -5.41 28.66 12.27
CA ALA A 184 -5.73 28.97 13.66
C ALA A 184 -6.44 27.77 14.31
N PRO A 185 -6.30 27.56 15.64
CA PRO A 185 -6.84 26.39 16.33
C PRO A 185 -8.34 26.12 16.11
N ASP A 186 -9.15 27.16 15.99
CA ASP A 186 -10.61 27.07 15.85
C ASP A 186 -11.09 27.09 14.39
N THR A 187 -10.17 27.12 13.42
CA THR A 187 -10.52 27.18 12.00
C THR A 187 -10.95 25.81 11.47
N ASP A 188 -12.17 25.74 10.92
CA ASP A 188 -12.63 24.56 10.17
C ASP A 188 -11.78 24.38 8.90
N LEU A 189 -11.02 23.29 8.84
CA LEU A 189 -10.18 22.92 7.71
C LEU A 189 -10.71 21.64 7.02
N ILE A 190 -10.94 21.72 5.72
CA ILE A 190 -11.18 20.57 4.84
C ILE A 190 -9.95 20.32 3.98
N ILE A 191 -9.55 19.05 3.84
CA ILE A 191 -8.45 18.65 2.95
C ILE A 191 -8.99 17.96 1.71
N LEU A 192 -8.57 18.44 0.54
CA LEU A 192 -8.75 17.77 -0.75
C LEU A 192 -7.39 17.20 -1.15
N GLY A 193 -7.13 15.97 -0.68
CA GLY A 193 -5.83 15.32 -0.66
C GLY A 193 -5.51 14.54 -1.94
N SER A 194 -4.29 14.67 -2.47
CA SER A 194 -3.78 13.86 -3.58
C SER A 194 -4.67 13.87 -4.85
N VAL A 195 -5.23 15.03 -5.19
CA VAL A 195 -6.12 15.22 -6.35
C VAL A 195 -5.36 14.96 -7.66
N ARG A 196 -5.94 14.15 -8.54
CA ARG A 196 -5.39 13.86 -9.87
C ARG A 196 -6.06 14.67 -10.98
N ARG A 197 -5.40 14.73 -12.14
CA ARG A 197 -5.82 15.55 -13.28
C ARG A 197 -7.25 15.24 -13.72
N GLU A 198 -7.60 13.97 -13.74
CA GLU A 198 -8.90 13.47 -14.19
C GLU A 198 -10.05 13.85 -13.24
N GLU A 199 -9.73 14.30 -12.02
CA GLU A 199 -10.70 14.69 -10.99
C GLU A 199 -10.85 16.21 -10.87
N GLU A 200 -10.05 17.00 -11.59
CA GLU A 200 -9.99 18.45 -11.42
C GLU A 200 -11.35 19.13 -11.58
N THR A 201 -12.12 18.78 -12.61
CA THR A 201 -13.48 19.32 -12.82
C THR A 201 -14.44 18.93 -11.70
N ALA A 202 -14.31 17.73 -11.14
CA ALA A 202 -15.13 17.29 -10.00
C ALA A 202 -14.76 18.07 -8.73
N VAL A 203 -13.46 18.26 -8.50
CA VAL A 203 -12.92 18.98 -7.34
C VAL A 203 -13.24 20.47 -7.40
N GLU A 204 -13.23 21.10 -8.58
CA GLU A 204 -13.73 22.48 -8.73
C GLU A 204 -15.19 22.60 -8.26
N LYS A 205 -16.06 21.66 -8.65
CA LYS A 205 -17.46 21.64 -8.21
C LYS A 205 -17.61 21.41 -6.71
N ILE A 206 -16.77 20.53 -6.13
CA ILE A 206 -16.72 20.31 -4.67
C ILE A 206 -16.37 21.61 -3.95
N ILE A 207 -15.32 22.30 -4.39
CA ILE A 207 -14.89 23.58 -3.80
C ILE A 207 -16.02 24.62 -3.84
N ILE A 208 -16.65 24.79 -5.01
CA ILE A 208 -17.74 25.76 -5.18
C ILE A 208 -18.91 25.44 -4.25
N GLU A 209 -19.30 24.17 -4.16
CA GLU A 209 -20.41 23.73 -3.31
C GLU A 209 -20.11 23.93 -1.82
N ILE A 210 -18.88 23.61 -1.39
CA ILE A 210 -18.42 23.80 0.00
C ILE A 210 -18.48 25.29 0.35
N LEU A 211 -17.83 26.16 -0.43
CA LEU A 211 -17.78 27.60 -0.14
C LEU A 211 -19.15 28.27 -0.23
N LYS A 212 -20.07 27.76 -1.08
CA LYS A 212 -21.45 28.24 -1.14
C LYS A 212 -22.20 28.00 0.18
N ARG A 213 -21.94 26.88 0.86
CA ARG A 213 -22.66 26.48 2.10
C ARG A 213 -21.92 26.84 3.38
N ARG A 214 -20.60 26.98 3.31
CA ARG A 214 -19.67 27.29 4.40
C ARG A 214 -18.62 28.28 3.89
N PRO A 215 -18.97 29.57 3.71
CA PRO A 215 -18.07 30.57 3.13
C PRO A 215 -16.86 30.89 4.01
N ASP A 216 -16.91 30.52 5.29
CA ASP A 216 -15.88 30.69 6.31
C ASP A 216 -14.83 29.58 6.32
N ILE A 217 -15.08 28.45 5.64
CA ILE A 217 -14.23 27.27 5.75
C ILE A 217 -12.91 27.43 4.98
N VAL A 218 -11.82 26.94 5.56
CA VAL A 218 -10.53 26.87 4.86
C VAL A 218 -10.43 25.54 4.14
N ILE A 219 -9.94 25.57 2.90
CA ILE A 219 -9.73 24.36 2.09
C ILE A 219 -8.25 24.21 1.79
N GLY A 220 -7.62 23.13 2.24
CA GLY A 220 -6.29 22.71 1.81
C GLY A 220 -6.41 21.85 0.55
N LEU A 221 -5.91 22.35 -0.58
CA LEU A 221 -5.95 21.67 -1.87
C LEU A 221 -4.57 21.11 -2.22
N PHE A 222 -4.47 19.78 -2.30
CA PHE A 222 -3.21 19.06 -2.53
C PHE A 222 -3.26 18.33 -3.88
N PRO A 223 -2.69 18.91 -4.95
CA PRO A 223 -2.50 18.18 -6.19
C PRO A 223 -1.51 17.02 -6.01
N LYS A 224 -1.79 15.86 -6.59
CA LYS A 224 -0.87 14.71 -6.54
C LYS A 224 0.49 15.01 -7.18
N HIS A 225 0.50 15.88 -8.19
CA HIS A 225 1.70 16.25 -8.95
C HIS A 225 1.84 17.78 -8.98
N LEU A 226 2.97 18.31 -8.52
CA LEU A 226 3.22 19.76 -8.44
C LEU A 226 3.16 20.48 -9.80
N GLN A 227 3.39 19.77 -10.89
CA GLN A 227 3.18 20.30 -12.25
C GLN A 227 1.73 20.78 -12.50
N ARG A 228 0.77 20.41 -11.64
CA ARG A 228 -0.64 20.84 -11.72
C ARG A 228 -0.93 22.11 -10.92
N ILE A 229 0.02 22.69 -10.19
CA ILE A 229 -0.18 23.93 -9.42
C ILE A 229 -0.66 25.06 -10.34
N LYS A 230 -0.02 25.24 -11.50
CA LYS A 230 -0.40 26.31 -12.44
C LYS A 230 -1.83 26.18 -12.97
N PHE A 231 -2.29 24.94 -13.16
CA PHE A 231 -3.68 24.68 -13.54
C PHE A 231 -4.64 25.17 -12.44
N TRP A 232 -4.34 24.84 -11.18
CA TRP A 232 -5.17 25.23 -10.04
C TRP A 232 -5.17 26.74 -9.80
N GLU A 233 -4.03 27.41 -9.91
CA GLU A 233 -3.99 28.89 -9.86
C GLU A 233 -4.94 29.50 -10.90
N ASN A 234 -4.88 29.03 -12.15
CA ASN A 234 -5.74 29.52 -13.22
C ASN A 234 -7.22 29.21 -12.96
N ALA A 235 -7.54 28.03 -12.43
CA ALA A 235 -8.90 27.63 -12.09
C ALA A 235 -9.48 28.50 -10.97
N LEU A 236 -8.73 28.71 -9.89
CA LEU A 236 -9.15 29.51 -8.74
C LEU A 236 -9.33 30.99 -9.12
N ASN A 237 -8.41 31.55 -9.94
CA ASN A 237 -8.54 32.90 -10.49
C ASN A 237 -9.79 33.05 -11.36
N ARG A 238 -10.06 32.08 -12.27
CA ARG A 238 -11.27 32.07 -13.10
C ARG A 238 -12.54 32.06 -12.26
N LEU A 239 -12.54 31.29 -11.17
CA LEU A 239 -13.66 31.19 -10.23
C LEU A 239 -13.75 32.37 -9.26
N LYS A 240 -12.76 33.28 -9.28
CA LYS A 240 -12.62 34.41 -8.34
C LYS A 240 -12.61 33.97 -6.87
N ILE A 241 -12.01 32.81 -6.61
CA ILE A 241 -11.87 32.28 -5.24
C ILE A 241 -10.53 32.73 -4.67
N PRO A 242 -10.50 33.39 -3.51
CA PRO A 242 -9.26 33.76 -2.83
C PRO A 242 -8.42 32.53 -2.52
N PHE A 243 -7.14 32.57 -2.87
CA PHE A 243 -6.21 31.49 -2.55
C PHE A 243 -4.81 32.02 -2.27
N ILE A 244 -4.03 31.21 -1.55
CA ILE A 244 -2.62 31.42 -1.28
C ILE A 244 -1.84 30.14 -1.59
N LEU A 245 -0.63 30.28 -2.14
CA LEU A 245 0.30 29.16 -2.23
C LEU A 245 0.83 28.84 -0.84
N ARG A 246 0.88 27.55 -0.50
CA ARG A 246 1.36 27.10 0.81
C ARG A 246 2.75 27.65 1.13
N SER A 247 3.66 27.66 0.17
CA SER A 247 5.02 28.21 0.31
C SER A 247 5.08 29.68 0.71
N ASN A 248 4.02 30.45 0.42
CA ASN A 248 3.91 31.88 0.73
C ASN A 248 3.08 32.16 2.00
N ALA A 249 2.49 31.13 2.61
CA ALA A 249 1.70 31.29 3.82
C ALA A 249 2.62 31.29 5.06
N GLU A 250 2.77 32.46 5.68
CA GLU A 250 3.61 32.67 6.87
C GLU A 250 2.80 32.89 8.16
N THR A 251 1.54 33.30 8.01
CA THR A 251 0.62 33.62 9.11
C THR A 251 -0.74 32.95 8.89
N HIS A 252 -1.61 33.05 9.90
CA HIS A 252 -2.98 32.54 9.83
C HIS A 252 -3.71 33.07 8.60
N VAL A 253 -4.19 32.14 7.77
CA VAL A 253 -5.01 32.50 6.60
C VAL A 253 -6.38 32.99 7.04
N THR A 254 -6.96 33.89 6.27
CA THR A 254 -8.33 34.36 6.52
C THR A 254 -9.34 33.22 6.26
N PRO A 255 -10.42 33.12 7.06
CA PRO A 255 -11.53 32.21 6.78
C PRO A 255 -12.02 32.31 5.32
N GLY A 256 -12.38 31.19 4.71
CA GLY A 256 -12.80 31.12 3.30
C GLY A 256 -11.66 31.05 2.27
N THR A 257 -10.39 31.08 2.71
CA THR A 257 -9.22 31.00 1.80
C THR A 257 -8.94 29.56 1.39
N ILE A 258 -8.55 29.37 0.13
CA ILE A 258 -7.95 28.10 -0.34
C ILE A 258 -6.43 28.16 -0.18
N ILE A 259 -5.87 27.15 0.48
CA ILE A 259 -4.42 26.94 0.53
C ILE A 259 -4.07 25.92 -0.55
N LEU A 260 -3.42 26.40 -1.62
CA LEU A 260 -2.93 25.54 -2.70
C LEU A 260 -1.55 24.99 -2.32
N TRP A 261 -1.48 23.69 -2.05
CA TRP A 261 -0.29 23.06 -1.49
C TRP A 261 0.75 22.74 -2.56
N ASP A 262 1.77 23.60 -2.65
CA ASP A 262 2.89 23.52 -3.60
C ASP A 262 4.18 22.93 -2.99
N THR A 263 4.11 22.41 -1.76
CA THR A 263 5.22 21.77 -1.04
C THR A 263 5.03 20.25 -0.87
N PHE A 264 6.12 19.50 -0.75
CA PHE A 264 6.08 18.05 -0.52
C PHE A 264 6.08 17.70 0.97
N GLY A 265 5.47 16.56 1.32
CA GLY A 265 5.62 15.93 2.63
C GLY A 265 4.73 16.49 3.76
N GLU A 266 3.86 17.45 3.46
CA GLU A 266 3.04 18.11 4.48
C GLU A 266 1.61 17.54 4.64
N LEU A 267 1.18 16.65 3.75
CA LEU A 267 -0.20 16.15 3.71
C LEU A 267 -0.65 15.46 5.01
N ASN A 268 0.24 14.69 5.65
CA ASN A 268 -0.07 14.02 6.92
C ASN A 268 -0.35 15.00 8.05
N PHE A 269 0.41 16.09 8.12
CA PHE A 269 0.20 17.17 9.09
C PHE A 269 -1.10 17.92 8.79
N ALA A 270 -1.45 18.08 7.50
CA ALA A 270 -2.70 18.69 7.12
C ALA A 270 -3.92 17.86 7.54
N TYR A 271 -3.86 16.54 7.38
CA TYR A 271 -4.90 15.66 7.89
C TYR A 271 -5.05 15.76 9.42
N SER A 272 -3.96 15.86 10.18
CA SER A 272 -4.04 15.91 11.64
C SER A 272 -4.73 17.17 12.19
N HIS A 273 -4.86 18.23 11.38
CA HIS A 273 -5.52 19.50 11.73
C HIS A 273 -6.88 19.68 11.02
N SER A 274 -7.29 18.73 10.19
CA SER A 274 -8.51 18.85 9.39
C SER A 274 -9.70 18.18 10.04
N LYS A 275 -10.89 18.76 9.90
CA LYS A 275 -12.14 18.15 10.38
C LYS A 275 -12.71 17.14 9.39
N ALA A 276 -12.41 17.30 8.11
CA ALA A 276 -12.83 16.36 7.07
C ALA A 276 -11.80 16.30 5.93
N ALA A 277 -11.71 15.15 5.27
CA ALA A 277 -10.75 14.93 4.21
C ALA A 277 -11.35 14.10 3.06
N PHE A 278 -11.19 14.59 1.83
CA PHE A 278 -11.36 13.79 0.62
C PHE A 278 -9.98 13.31 0.14
N VAL A 279 -9.88 12.04 -0.22
CA VAL A 279 -8.65 11.46 -0.76
C VAL A 279 -8.86 11.08 -2.22
N GLY A 280 -8.18 11.80 -3.10
CA GLY A 280 -8.28 11.71 -4.55
C GLY A 280 -7.68 10.45 -5.16
N GLY A 281 -7.54 10.48 -6.49
CA GLY A 281 -7.39 9.31 -7.34
C GLY A 281 -8.56 8.35 -7.26
N SER A 282 -9.73 8.78 -6.78
CA SER A 282 -10.84 7.93 -6.38
C SER A 282 -12.18 8.27 -7.03
N LEU A 283 -12.39 9.51 -7.51
CA LEU A 283 -13.57 9.91 -8.30
C LEU A 283 -13.44 9.58 -9.80
N ALA A 284 -12.24 9.24 -10.24
CA ALA A 284 -11.93 8.74 -11.57
C ALA A 284 -11.34 7.32 -11.44
N PRO A 285 -11.39 6.47 -12.50
CA PRO A 285 -10.92 5.08 -12.47
C PRO A 285 -9.39 4.97 -12.40
N LEU A 286 -8.81 5.39 -11.26
CA LEU A 286 -7.38 5.57 -11.03
C LEU A 286 -6.85 4.70 -9.87
N GLY A 287 -7.74 3.95 -9.20
CA GLY A 287 -7.41 2.96 -8.19
C GLY A 287 -7.32 3.49 -6.75
N GLY A 288 -7.51 4.78 -6.51
CA GLY A 288 -7.41 5.43 -5.20
C GLY A 288 -5.98 5.84 -4.83
N GLN A 289 -5.88 6.86 -3.96
CA GLN A 289 -4.66 7.23 -3.24
C GLN A 289 -4.73 6.75 -1.77
N ASN A 290 -3.64 6.94 -1.01
CA ASN A 290 -3.48 6.38 0.32
C ASN A 290 -4.39 7.03 1.39
N PHE A 291 -5.63 6.59 1.47
CA PHE A 291 -6.59 7.10 2.46
C PHE A 291 -6.26 6.69 3.90
N LEU A 292 -5.39 5.69 4.09
CA LEU A 292 -4.96 5.27 5.43
C LEU A 292 -4.16 6.36 6.13
N GLU A 293 -3.49 7.26 5.41
CA GLU A 293 -2.82 8.43 5.98
C GLU A 293 -3.83 9.35 6.70
N ALA A 294 -4.95 9.69 6.06
CA ALA A 294 -6.01 10.49 6.69
C ALA A 294 -6.62 9.77 7.89
N LEU A 295 -6.92 8.48 7.73
CA LEU A 295 -7.54 7.67 8.78
C LEU A 295 -6.64 7.56 10.02
N THR A 296 -5.36 7.26 9.83
CA THR A 296 -4.38 7.20 10.92
C THR A 296 -4.08 8.58 11.52
N SER A 297 -4.26 9.67 10.77
CA SER A 297 -4.22 11.04 11.31
C SER A 297 -5.46 11.44 12.13
N GLY A 298 -6.49 10.58 12.21
CA GLY A 298 -7.69 10.80 13.02
C GLY A 298 -8.88 11.35 12.26
N VAL A 299 -8.88 11.28 10.93
CA VAL A 299 -9.95 11.79 10.07
C VAL A 299 -10.53 10.65 9.26
N ILE A 300 -11.85 10.44 9.32
CA ILE A 300 -12.52 9.45 8.48
C ILE A 300 -12.47 9.96 7.03
N PRO A 301 -11.74 9.31 6.11
CA PRO A 301 -11.60 9.80 4.76
C PRO A 301 -12.87 9.54 3.94
N VAL A 302 -13.23 10.52 3.12
CA VAL A 302 -14.17 10.37 2.02
C VAL A 302 -13.38 10.01 0.76
N ILE A 303 -13.78 8.95 0.07
CA ILE A 303 -13.20 8.52 -1.20
C ILE A 303 -14.29 8.34 -2.24
N GLY A 304 -13.93 8.46 -3.51
CA GLY A 304 -14.79 8.06 -4.63
C GLY A 304 -14.86 6.52 -4.81
N PRO A 305 -15.60 6.05 -5.82
CA PRO A 305 -15.84 4.61 -6.03
C PRO A 305 -14.60 3.82 -6.48
N SER A 306 -13.56 4.49 -7.01
CA SER A 306 -12.33 3.84 -7.47
C SER A 306 -11.28 3.77 -6.36
N TRP A 307 -11.14 2.61 -5.73
CA TRP A 307 -10.13 2.36 -4.68
C TRP A 307 -9.52 0.96 -4.78
N GLU A 308 -9.44 0.42 -6.00
CA GLU A 308 -8.97 -0.92 -6.32
C GLU A 308 -7.54 -1.23 -5.83
N ASN A 309 -6.69 -0.20 -5.71
CA ASN A 309 -5.34 -0.31 -5.18
C ASN A 309 -5.35 -0.62 -3.67
N PHE A 310 -6.46 -0.36 -2.99
CA PHE A 310 -6.67 -0.51 -1.56
C PHE A 310 -7.72 -1.56 -1.19
N TYR A 311 -8.25 -2.32 -2.15
CA TYR A 311 -9.15 -3.45 -1.86
C TYR A 311 -8.57 -4.48 -0.88
N TRP A 312 -7.24 -4.56 -0.79
CA TRP A 312 -6.55 -5.40 0.19
C TRP A 312 -6.77 -4.95 1.64
N VAL A 313 -7.21 -3.71 1.87
CA VAL A 313 -7.61 -3.21 3.19
C VAL A 313 -8.90 -3.89 3.67
N GLY A 314 -9.74 -4.35 2.73
CA GLY A 314 -11.00 -5.04 3.00
C GLY A 314 -12.20 -4.10 3.11
N ASN A 315 -13.37 -4.58 2.68
CA ASN A 315 -14.64 -3.82 2.76
C ASN A 315 -15.12 -3.58 4.20
N GLU A 316 -14.56 -4.31 5.16
CA GLU A 316 -14.91 -4.18 6.57
C GLU A 316 -14.58 -2.78 7.11
N ILE A 317 -13.51 -2.15 6.60
CA ILE A 317 -13.17 -0.76 6.97
C ILE A 317 -14.30 0.24 6.64
N VAL A 318 -15.02 0.00 5.56
CA VAL A 318 -16.18 0.82 5.14
C VAL A 318 -17.38 0.51 6.03
N LYS A 319 -17.63 -0.78 6.31
CA LYS A 319 -18.73 -1.21 7.19
C LYS A 319 -18.60 -0.68 8.62
N GLN A 320 -17.37 -0.58 9.12
CA GLN A 320 -17.08 0.00 10.43
C GLN A 320 -17.11 1.54 10.44
N GLY A 321 -17.40 2.18 9.30
CA GLY A 321 -17.46 3.63 9.17
C GLY A 321 -16.10 4.31 9.25
N LEU A 322 -15.00 3.58 9.07
CA LEU A 322 -13.64 4.11 9.07
C LEU A 322 -13.22 4.67 7.71
N VAL A 323 -14.03 4.48 6.67
CA VAL A 323 -13.91 5.10 5.35
C VAL A 323 -15.31 5.32 4.80
N ARG A 324 -15.58 6.48 4.18
CA ARG A 324 -16.85 6.76 3.48
C ARG A 324 -16.65 6.74 1.97
N ILE A 325 -17.50 5.99 1.26
CA ILE A 325 -17.49 5.96 -0.22
C ILE A 325 -18.61 6.86 -0.74
N ALA A 326 -18.24 7.88 -1.51
CA ALA A 326 -19.15 8.77 -2.23
C ALA A 326 -19.17 8.40 -3.72
N GLN A 327 -20.35 8.36 -4.35
CA GLN A 327 -20.48 7.93 -5.74
C GLN A 327 -20.07 9.01 -6.76
N ASP A 328 -20.17 10.28 -6.38
CA ASP A 328 -19.89 11.42 -7.23
C ASP A 328 -19.37 12.62 -6.43
N TRP A 329 -19.03 13.69 -7.16
CA TRP A 329 -18.51 14.92 -6.58
C TRP A 329 -19.50 15.58 -5.61
N LYS A 330 -20.81 15.42 -5.83
CA LYS A 330 -21.84 16.08 -5.01
C LYS A 330 -21.95 15.40 -3.66
N GLN A 331 -21.97 14.07 -3.65
CA GLN A 331 -21.92 13.27 -2.42
C GLN A 331 -20.63 13.50 -1.64
N VAL A 332 -19.49 13.69 -2.32
CA VAL A 332 -18.24 14.08 -1.63
C VAL A 332 -18.43 15.40 -0.90
N ALA A 333 -18.90 16.44 -1.59
CA ALA A 333 -19.11 17.75 -0.97
C ALA A 333 -20.09 17.69 0.21
N ASP A 334 -21.22 17.01 0.04
CA ASP A 334 -22.24 16.86 1.08
C ASP A 334 -21.68 16.14 2.32
N THR A 335 -20.94 15.05 2.11
CA THR A 335 -20.32 14.26 3.19
C THR A 335 -19.26 15.07 3.94
N LEU A 336 -18.39 15.81 3.24
CA LEU A 336 -17.38 16.63 3.89
C LEU A 336 -18.01 17.73 4.76
N ILE A 337 -19.07 18.37 4.28
CA ILE A 337 -19.80 19.40 5.04
C ILE A 337 -20.46 18.79 6.29
N GLU A 338 -20.99 17.57 6.19
CA GLU A 338 -21.53 16.86 7.35
C GLU A 338 -20.46 16.48 8.37
N ASP A 339 -19.32 15.99 7.92
CA ASP A 339 -18.24 15.56 8.81
C ASP A 339 -17.61 16.74 9.56
N VAL A 340 -17.54 17.93 8.95
CA VAL A 340 -17.14 19.16 9.65
C VAL A 340 -18.07 19.50 10.83
N LYS A 341 -19.38 19.22 10.72
CA LYS A 341 -20.35 19.47 11.79
C LYS A 341 -20.23 18.46 12.93
N LYS A 342 -19.84 17.22 12.60
CA LYS A 342 -19.66 16.16 13.59
C LYS A 342 -18.35 16.42 14.33
N HIS A 343 -18.44 16.71 15.62
CA HIS A 343 -17.27 16.79 16.48
C HIS A 343 -16.79 15.37 16.82
N SER A 344 -16.27 14.65 15.82
CA SER A 344 -15.54 13.41 16.10
C SER A 344 -14.17 13.76 16.66
N LEU A 345 -13.88 13.29 17.87
CA LEU A 345 -12.55 13.43 18.44
C LEU A 345 -11.55 12.65 17.58
N HIS A 346 -10.52 13.32 17.09
CA HIS A 346 -9.46 12.71 16.28
C HIS A 346 -8.89 11.46 16.97
N GLU A 347 -8.74 11.51 18.29
CA GLU A 347 -8.26 10.39 19.11
C GLU A 347 -9.15 9.14 19.03
N ASP A 348 -10.47 9.29 18.96
CA ASP A 348 -11.37 8.15 18.84
C ASP A 348 -11.25 7.48 17.47
N VAL A 349 -11.13 8.30 16.41
CA VAL A 349 -10.91 7.80 15.04
C VAL A 349 -9.56 7.09 14.96
N ARG A 350 -8.49 7.69 15.50
CA ARG A 350 -7.16 7.07 15.60
C ARG A 350 -7.24 5.74 16.32
N LYS A 351 -7.86 5.68 17.50
CA LYS A 351 -7.98 4.45 18.27
C LYS A 351 -8.67 3.34 17.48
N LYS A 352 -9.79 3.64 16.80
CA LYS A 352 -10.50 2.65 15.98
C LYS A 352 -9.69 2.23 14.76
N ALA A 353 -9.04 3.17 14.08
CA ALA A 353 -8.14 2.89 12.97
C ALA A 353 -7.01 1.95 13.40
N LEU A 354 -6.37 2.24 14.53
CA LEU A 354 -5.29 1.44 15.09
C LEU A 354 -5.75 0.03 15.46
N LEU A 355 -6.94 -0.11 16.05
CA LEU A 355 -7.53 -1.43 16.33
C LEU A 355 -7.77 -2.22 15.04
N TYR A 356 -8.33 -1.56 14.01
CA TYR A 356 -8.52 -2.18 12.71
C TYR A 356 -7.19 -2.66 12.12
N LEU A 357 -6.18 -1.79 12.05
CA LEU A 357 -4.87 -2.13 11.50
C LEU A 357 -4.20 -3.27 12.28
N LYS A 358 -4.17 -3.21 13.61
CA LYS A 358 -3.61 -4.29 14.47
C LYS A 358 -4.29 -5.63 14.23
N SER A 359 -5.61 -5.66 14.07
CA SER A 359 -6.34 -6.91 13.82
C SER A 359 -6.00 -7.57 12.48
N HIS A 360 -5.37 -6.84 11.56
CA HIS A 360 -4.94 -7.33 10.24
C HIS A 360 -3.42 -7.47 10.09
N GLN A 361 -2.66 -7.21 11.16
CA GLN A 361 -1.21 -7.42 11.23
C GLN A 361 -0.85 -8.86 11.58
N GLY A 362 0.43 -9.20 11.50
CA GLY A 362 0.99 -10.50 11.89
C GLY A 362 1.39 -11.39 10.71
N GLY A 363 1.18 -10.94 9.47
CA GLY A 363 1.50 -11.71 8.27
C GLY A 363 2.99 -12.04 8.15
N THR A 364 3.85 -11.06 8.46
CA THR A 364 5.31 -11.22 8.47
C THR A 364 5.74 -12.25 9.50
N ALA A 365 5.24 -12.16 10.74
CA ALA A 365 5.61 -13.06 11.82
C ALA A 365 5.18 -14.51 11.52
N GLN A 366 3.95 -14.70 11.03
CA GLN A 366 3.44 -16.00 10.61
C GLN A 366 4.35 -16.60 9.53
N LEU A 367 4.71 -15.82 8.52
CA LEU A 367 5.57 -16.27 7.42
C LEU A 367 6.98 -16.61 7.90
N CYS A 368 7.59 -15.78 8.75
CA CYS A 368 8.90 -16.08 9.34
C CYS A 368 8.87 -17.42 10.07
N SER A 369 7.80 -17.72 10.82
CA SER A 369 7.63 -19.01 11.51
C SER A 369 7.60 -20.18 10.52
N ILE A 370 6.81 -20.07 9.45
CA ILE A 370 6.70 -21.10 8.41
C ILE A 370 8.04 -21.34 7.72
N ILE A 371 8.77 -20.28 7.36
CA ILE A 371 10.07 -20.42 6.70
C ILE A 371 11.07 -21.09 7.63
N LYS A 372 11.10 -20.72 8.92
CA LYS A 372 11.97 -21.38 9.91
C LYS A 372 11.67 -22.86 10.04
N GLU A 373 10.40 -23.24 10.15
CA GLU A 373 10.00 -24.65 10.22
C GLU A 373 10.50 -25.44 9.01
N ILE A 374 10.32 -24.90 7.80
CA ILE A 374 10.76 -25.57 6.56
C ILE A 374 12.29 -25.62 6.48
N LEU A 375 12.99 -24.55 6.86
CA LEU A 375 14.45 -24.56 6.94
C LEU A 375 14.91 -25.65 7.93
N ASN A 376 14.35 -25.71 9.13
CA ASN A 376 14.70 -26.68 10.15
C ASN A 376 14.50 -28.12 9.68
N ILE A 377 13.38 -28.44 9.03
CA ILE A 377 13.13 -29.77 8.45
C ILE A 377 14.19 -30.10 7.39
N LYS A 378 14.50 -29.16 6.50
CA LYS A 378 15.48 -29.36 5.42
C LYS A 378 16.91 -29.51 5.95
N TYR A 379 17.29 -28.81 7.02
CA TYR A 379 18.62 -28.91 7.63
C TYR A 379 18.76 -30.15 8.52
N LYS A 380 17.75 -30.50 9.31
CA LYS A 380 17.77 -31.72 10.15
C LYS A 380 17.72 -33.01 9.34
N GLY A 381 17.11 -33.00 8.14
CA GLY A 381 17.18 -34.14 7.23
C GLY A 381 18.50 -34.26 6.45
N LEU A 382 19.46 -33.34 6.66
CA LEU A 382 20.80 -33.36 6.06
C LEU A 382 21.90 -33.69 7.08
N ALA A 383 21.59 -33.65 8.38
CA ALA A 383 22.43 -34.11 9.48
C ALA A 383 22.08 -35.57 9.79
#